data_AF-A0A347VU45-F1
#
_entry.id   AF-A0A347VU45-F1
#
_cell.length_a   1.000
_cell.length_b   1.000
_cell.length_c   1.000
_cell.angle_alpha   90.00
_cell.angle_beta   90.00
_cell.angle_gamma   90.00
#
_symmetry.space_group_name_H-M   'P 1'
#
loop_
_entity.id
_entity.type
_entity.pdbx_description
1 polymer ?
#
loop_
_entity_poly.entity_id
_entity_poly.type
_entity_poly.pdbx_seq_one_letter_code
_entity_poly.pdbx_strand_id
1 'polypeptide(L)' 'MEFFFSLKGIYFFSIVFLVIWLYSYIIYLYRAQRTGKVDYEKYAKLALNDDLNDELIESCDDTKVKGEDNGLVK' A
#
# COMPACT_ATOMS: atom_id res chain seq x y z
N MET A 1 -35.44 2.47 -16.07
CA MET A 1 -34.11 2.56 -16.70
C MET A 1 -33.55 3.99 -16.60
N GLU A 2 -34.38 5.02 -16.82
CA GLU A 2 -34.00 6.46 -16.69
C GLU A 2 -33.38 6.87 -15.33
N PHE A 3 -33.77 6.22 -14.23
CA PHE A 3 -33.30 6.55 -12.89
C PHE A 3 -31.81 6.22 -12.66
N PHE A 4 -31.30 5.20 -13.36
CA PHE A 4 -29.91 4.74 -13.21
C PHE A 4 -28.93 5.66 -13.95
N PHE A 5 -29.31 6.21 -15.10
CA PHE A 5 -28.50 7.17 -15.87
C PHE A 5 -28.69 8.63 -15.42
N SER A 6 -29.63 8.88 -14.50
CA SER A 6 -29.80 10.19 -13.88
C SER A 6 -28.58 10.54 -13.01
N LEU A 7 -28.23 11.83 -12.94
CA LEU A 7 -27.13 12.34 -12.08
C LEU A 7 -27.17 11.80 -10.64
N LYS A 8 -28.38 11.67 -10.06
CA LYS A 8 -28.59 11.07 -8.73
C LYS A 8 -28.21 9.59 -8.67
N GLY A 9 -28.55 8.81 -9.70
CA GLY A 9 -28.20 7.39 -9.78
C GLY A 9 -26.69 7.17 -9.91
N ILE A 10 -26.03 7.98 -10.74
CA ILE A 10 -24.57 7.96 -10.91
C ILE A 10 -23.85 8.33 -9.60
N TYR A 11 -24.32 9.36 -8.89
CA TYR A 11 -23.76 9.76 -7.58
C TYR A 11 -23.93 8.66 -6.53
N PHE A 12 -25.10 8.01 -6.47
CA PHE A 12 -25.30 6.91 -5.52
C PHE A 12 -24.41 5.71 -5.86
N PHE A 13 -24.32 5.34 -7.14
CA PHE A 13 -23.45 4.26 -7.59
C PHE A 13 -21.97 4.56 -7.31
N SER A 14 -21.51 5.80 -7.54
CA SER A 14 -20.11 6.16 -7.30
C SER A 14 -19.74 6.06 -5.82
N ILE A 15 -20.64 6.45 -4.90
CA ILE A 15 -20.42 6.30 -3.46
C ILE A 15 -20.33 4.81 -3.09
N VAL A 16 -21.28 3.99 -3.55
CA VAL A 16 -21.28 2.54 -3.26
C VAL A 16 -20.02 1.87 -3.84
N PHE A 17 -19.69 2.19 -5.09
CA PHE A 17 -18.47 1.72 -5.75
C PHE A 17 -17.22 2.12 -4.97
N LEU A 18 -17.11 3.39 -4.57
CA LEU A 18 -15.97 3.91 -3.81
C LEU A 18 -15.83 3.20 -2.46
N VAL A 19 -16.94 2.96 -1.76
CA VAL A 19 -16.94 2.24 -0.49
C VAL A 19 -16.44 0.80 -0.71
N ILE A 20 -17.00 0.08 -1.68
CA ILE A 20 -16.57 -1.30 -1.99
C ILE A 20 -15.09 -1.35 -2.39
N TRP A 21 -14.65 -0.40 -3.22
CA TRP A 21 -13.27 -0.29 -3.65
C TRP A 21 -12.32 -0.06 -2.47
N LEU A 22 -12.67 0.86 -1.58
CA LEU A 22 -11.86 1.18 -0.40
C LEU A 22 -11.78 -0.01 0.56
N TYR A 23 -12.90 -0.69 0.83
CA TYR A 23 -12.89 -1.90 1.67
C TYR A 23 -12.08 -3.03 1.03
N SER A 24 -12.18 -3.19 -0.29
CA SER A 24 -11.37 -4.17 -1.03
C SER A 24 -9.87 -3.84 -0.93
N TYR A 25 -9.50 -2.56 -0.98
CA TYR A 25 -8.11 -2.11 -0.82
C TYR A 25 -7.57 -2.38 0.59
N ILE A 26 -8.40 -2.17 1.62
CA ILE A 26 -8.04 -2.52 3.00
C ILE A 26 -7.75 -4.03 3.11
N ILE A 27 -8.61 -4.88 2.54
CA ILE A 27 -8.39 -6.35 2.51
C ILE A 27 -7.11 -6.69 1.75
N TYR A 28 -6.87 -6.05 0.60
CA TYR A 28 -5.64 -6.22 -0.16
C TYR A 28 -4.41 -5.88 0.70
N LEU A 29 -4.46 -4.78 1.45
CA LEU A 29 -3.38 -4.38 2.35
C LEU A 29 -3.08 -5.47 3.38
N TYR A 30 -4.10 -6.00 4.08
CA TYR A 30 -3.91 -7.10 5.02
C TYR A 30 -3.41 -8.40 4.37
N ARG A 31 -3.76 -8.66 3.11
CA ARG A 31 -3.23 -9.81 2.35
C ARG A 31 -1.77 -9.60 1.93
N ALA A 32 -1.41 -8.38 1.57
CA ALA A 32 -0.03 -8.01 1.26
C ALA A 32 0.88 -8.17 2.50
N GLN A 33 0.36 -7.84 3.68
CA GLN A 33 1.03 -8.10 4.97
C GLN A 33 1.34 -9.58 5.19
N ARG A 34 0.34 -10.46 5.02
CA ARG A 34 0.56 -11.91 5.16
C ARG A 34 1.52 -12.49 4.13
N THR A 35 1.75 -11.79 3.02
CA THR A 35 2.69 -12.21 1.98
C THR A 35 4.14 -11.88 2.36
N GLY A 36 4.38 -11.17 3.47
CA GLY A 36 5.71 -10.87 4.00
C GLY A 36 6.50 -9.83 3.18
N LYS A 37 5.83 -9.08 2.29
CA LYS A 37 6.49 -8.00 1.53
C LYS A 37 6.72 -6.74 2.34
N VAL A 38 5.86 -6.46 3.33
CA VAL A 38 5.95 -5.30 4.22
C VAL A 38 5.52 -5.77 5.61
N ASP A 39 6.44 -5.72 6.56
CA ASP A 39 6.20 -6.05 7.96
C ASP A 39 5.85 -4.75 8.73
N TYR A 40 4.56 -4.55 8.99
CA TYR A 40 4.09 -3.35 9.69
C TYR A 40 4.28 -3.43 11.21
N GLU A 41 4.50 -4.62 11.77
CA GLU A 41 4.85 -4.75 13.19
C GLU A 41 6.25 -4.20 13.44
N LYS A 42 7.13 -4.30 12.45
CA LYS A 42 8.47 -3.73 12.48
C LYS A 42 8.42 -2.21 12.73
N TYR A 43 7.62 -1.46 11.96
CA TYR A 43 7.49 -0.01 12.17
C TYR A 43 6.81 0.35 13.50
N ALA A 44 5.90 -0.49 14.00
CA ALA A 44 5.32 -0.28 15.34
C ALA A 44 6.39 -0.42 16.44
N LYS A 45 7.34 -1.35 16.28
CA LYS A 45 8.50 -1.49 17.19
C LYS A 45 9.49 -0.33 17.05
N LEU A 46 9.61 0.31 15.88
CA LEU A 46 10.41 1.53 15.71
C LEU A 46 9.91 2.68 16.58
N ALA A 47 8.59 2.84 16.67
CA ALA A 47 8.02 3.90 17.51
C ALA A 47 8.23 3.63 19.02
N LEU A 48 8.47 2.36 19.40
CA LEU A 48 8.75 1.98 20.78
C LEU A 48 10.24 2.05 21.13
N ASN A 49 11.11 1.77 20.15
CA ASN A 49 12.57 1.84 20.25
C ASN A 49 13.06 2.92 19.29
N ASP A 50 12.91 4.19 19.71
CA ASP A 50 13.30 5.36 18.92
C ASP A 50 14.63 5.97 19.38
N ASP A 51 15.48 5.20 20.07
CA ASP A 51 16.76 5.70 20.55
C ASP A 51 17.71 5.98 19.37
N LEU A 52 18.54 7.01 19.50
CA LEU A 52 19.45 7.44 18.43
C LEU A 52 20.51 6.37 18.08
N ASN A 53 20.74 5.41 18.98
CA ASN A 53 21.72 4.34 18.80
C ASN A 53 21.10 3.00 18.36
N ASP A 54 19.78 2.96 18.11
CA ASP A 54 19.10 1.73 17.72
C ASP A 54 19.45 1.29 16.28
N GLU A 55 19.28 0.00 16.02
CA GLU A 55 19.61 -0.62 14.73
C GLU A 55 18.70 -0.09 13.61
N LEU A 56 19.29 0.22 12.45
CA LEU A 56 18.55 0.70 11.28
C LEU A 56 17.52 -0.34 10.83
N ILE A 57 16.26 0.09 10.78
CA ILE A 57 15.16 -0.82 10.49
C ILE A 57 15.23 -1.38 9.08
N GLU A 58 15.55 -0.55 8.09
CA GLU A 58 15.80 -0.97 6.71
C GLU A 58 17.23 -0.58 6.35
N SER A 59 17.98 -1.52 5.80
CA SER A 59 19.32 -1.22 5.27
C SER A 59 19.15 -0.37 4.02
N CYS A 60 19.94 0.70 3.88
CA CYS A 60 19.95 1.53 2.68
C CYS A 60 20.39 0.75 1.41
N ASP A 61 20.89 -0.47 1.54
CA ASP A 61 21.43 -1.28 0.43
C ASP A 61 20.35 -1.96 -0.41
N ASP A 62 19.17 -2.25 0.15
CA ASP A 62 18.11 -2.96 -0.58
C ASP A 62 17.46 -2.08 -1.67
N THR A 63 17.66 -0.76 -1.63
CA THR A 63 17.19 0.18 -2.67
C THR A 63 18.11 0.24 -3.90
N LYS A 64 19.30 -0.38 -3.86
CA LYS A 64 20.22 -0.41 -5.01
C LYS A 64 20.00 -1.59 -5.97
N VAL A 65 19.28 -2.64 -5.55
CA VAL A 65 19.20 -3.88 -6.36
C VAL A 65 18.02 -3.87 -7.37
N LYS A 66 17.06 -2.93 -7.27
CA LYS A 66 15.87 -2.92 -8.14
C LYS A 66 15.84 -1.86 -9.24
N GLY A 67 16.91 -1.07 -9.37
CA GLY A 67 17.01 0.04 -10.33
C GLY A 67 18.16 -0.07 -11.34
N GLU A 68 18.85 -1.21 -11.42
CA GLU A 68 20.04 -1.38 -12.27
C GLU A 68 19.98 -2.66 -13.14
N ASP A 69 18.82 -2.95 -13.70
CA ASP A 69 18.68 -3.75 -14.93
C ASP A 69 17.92 -2.92 -15.98
N ASN A 70 18.53 -1.82 -16.38
CA ASN A 70 18.21 -1.17 -17.65
C ASN A 70 19.50 -1.21 -18.47
N GLY A 71 19.62 -2.26 -19.27
CA GLY A 71 20.79 -2.56 -20.09
C GLY A 71 21.33 -1.37 -20.89
N LEU A 72 22.33 -0.70 -20.31
CA LEU A 72 23.19 0.26 -20.99
C LEU A 72 24.65 0.04 -20.56
N VAL A 73 25.24 -1.09 -20.93
CA VAL A 73 26.64 -1.16 -21.39
C VAL A 73 26.84 -2.40 -22.26
N LYS A 74 26.94 -2.19 -23.58
CA LYS A 74 28.11 -2.66 -24.33
C LYS A 74 28.35 -1.75 -25.53
#